data_AF-A0A971DSK8-F1
#
_entry.id   AF-A0A971DSK8-F1
#
_cell.length_a   1.000
_cell.length_b   1.000
_cell.length_c   1.000
_cell.angle_alpha   90.00
_cell.angle_beta   90.00
_cell.angle_gamma   90.00
#
_symmetry.space_group_name_H-M   'P 1'
#
loop_
_entity.id
_entity.type
_entity.pdbx_description
1 polymer ?
#
loop_
_entity_poly.entity_id
_entity_poly.type
_entity_poly.pdbx_seq_one_letter_code
_entity_poly.pdbx_strand_id
1 'polypeptide(L)'
;MKRFLSIGVMLSLIVAFSSCSSKPDDLPVSQNASATKSTSIIAAAGNTTSSEITFKLSDFSTLSKYVEWVESGLVQTTSVISVSGITSGQVVELTNVKLSLKSNSKTSLDLPTITANASFKELPQLNFLQKVLDEVVNKGISTVVLSYKATNDITTSVTFSMKIDGKFSF
;
A
#
# COMPACT_ATOMS: atom_id res chain seq x y z
N MET A 1 -34.88 -59.44 8.83
CA MET A 1 -33.42 -59.24 8.83
C MET A 1 -33.11 -58.05 9.72
N LYS A 2 -32.20 -58.26 10.69
CA LYS A 2 -31.68 -57.22 11.59
C LYS A 2 -30.95 -56.14 10.80
N ARG A 3 -31.01 -54.88 11.24
CA ARG A 3 -29.87 -53.94 11.28
C ARG A 3 -30.27 -52.68 12.04
N PHE A 4 -29.75 -52.58 13.26
CA PHE A 4 -29.55 -51.33 13.98
C PHE A 4 -28.59 -50.45 13.19
N LEU A 5 -28.78 -49.14 13.18
CA LEU A 5 -27.68 -48.18 13.04
C LEU A 5 -28.06 -46.89 13.77
N SER A 6 -27.50 -46.81 14.98
CA SER A 6 -27.34 -45.63 15.82
C SER A 6 -26.58 -44.55 15.07
N ILE A 7 -27.10 -43.32 15.05
CA ILE A 7 -26.36 -42.13 14.61
C ILE A 7 -25.99 -41.36 15.88
N GLY A 8 -24.73 -41.51 16.27
CA GLY A 8 -24.13 -40.84 17.40
C GLY A 8 -23.92 -39.35 17.14
N VAL A 9 -24.25 -38.57 18.16
CA VAL A 9 -23.94 -37.16 18.34
C VAL A 9 -22.42 -36.96 18.27
N MET A 10 -21.93 -36.24 17.26
CA MET A 10 -20.56 -35.74 17.22
C MET A 10 -20.56 -34.26 17.59
N LEU A 11 -20.31 -34.02 18.89
CA LEU A 11 -20.10 -32.70 19.47
C LEU A 11 -18.70 -32.23 19.05
N SER A 12 -18.60 -31.42 18.00
CA SER A 12 -17.33 -30.80 17.61
C SER A 12 -16.98 -29.69 18.60
N LEU A 13 -16.01 -29.98 19.46
CA LEU A 13 -15.36 -29.05 20.37
C LEU A 13 -14.67 -27.95 19.54
N ILE A 14 -15.24 -26.75 19.47
CA ILE A 14 -14.55 -25.57 18.98
C ILE A 14 -13.63 -25.12 20.12
N VAL A 15 -12.35 -25.51 20.05
CA VAL A 15 -11.31 -24.94 20.90
C VAL A 15 -11.01 -23.55 20.35
N ALA A 16 -11.67 -22.54 20.93
CA ALA A 16 -11.26 -21.15 20.77
C ALA A 16 -9.92 -20.99 21.51
N PHE A 17 -8.81 -21.17 20.80
CA PHE A 17 -7.53 -20.62 21.25
C PHE A 17 -7.61 -19.10 21.13
N SER A 18 -8.21 -18.45 22.13
CA SER A 18 -7.87 -17.08 22.45
C SER A 18 -6.44 -17.11 23.00
N SER A 19 -5.44 -17.23 22.13
CA SER A 19 -4.07 -17.01 22.57
C SER A 19 -3.99 -15.52 22.89
N CYS A 20 -4.08 -15.19 24.17
CA CYS A 20 -3.56 -13.95 24.70
C CYS A 20 -2.05 -13.95 24.40
N SER A 21 -1.70 -13.47 23.21
CA SER A 21 -0.36 -13.05 22.84
C SER A 21 0.02 -12.01 23.90
N SER A 22 0.90 -12.38 24.84
CA SER A 22 1.43 -11.44 25.82
C SER A 22 2.41 -10.52 25.13
N LYS A 23 2.39 -9.22 25.48
CA LYS A 23 3.33 -8.22 24.94
C LYS A 23 4.77 -8.75 25.12
N PRO A 24 5.58 -8.89 24.04
CA PRO A 24 6.92 -9.43 24.13
C PRO A 24 7.81 -8.57 25.03
N ASP A 25 8.61 -9.21 25.87
CA ASP A 25 9.56 -8.51 26.76
C ASP A 25 10.68 -7.79 25.97
N ASP A 26 10.96 -8.23 24.74
CA ASP A 26 11.98 -7.68 23.84
C ASP A 26 11.45 -6.63 22.85
N LEU A 27 10.21 -6.18 23.03
CA LEU A 27 9.58 -5.22 22.14
C LEU A 27 10.34 -3.87 22.16
N PRO A 28 10.88 -3.41 21.03
CA PRO A 28 11.57 -2.12 20.98
C PRO A 28 10.57 -0.97 21.14
N VAL A 29 11.03 0.17 21.65
CA VAL A 29 10.20 1.39 21.73
C VAL A 29 9.78 1.86 20.33
N SER A 30 10.69 1.73 19.36
CA SER A 30 10.38 2.06 17.97
C SER A 30 11.30 1.31 17.01
N GLN A 31 10.85 1.13 15.76
CA GLN A 31 11.61 0.46 14.71
C GLN A 31 11.36 1.13 13.35
N ASN A 32 12.44 1.30 12.58
CA ASN A 32 12.32 1.75 11.20
C ASN A 32 11.97 0.56 10.29
N ALA A 33 11.02 0.78 9.39
CA ALA A 33 10.64 -0.20 8.38
C ALA A 33 10.23 0.49 7.08
N SER A 34 10.38 -0.21 5.97
CA SER A 34 10.10 0.34 4.65
C SER A 34 9.29 -0.64 3.82
N ALA A 35 8.38 -0.09 3.00
CA ALA A 35 7.67 -0.84 1.98
C ALA A 35 7.65 -0.05 0.67
N THR A 36 7.88 -0.75 -0.44
CA THR A 36 7.75 -0.19 -1.79
C THR A 36 6.74 -1.00 -2.57
N LYS A 37 5.80 -0.30 -3.23
CA LYS A 37 4.86 -0.88 -4.18
C LYS A 37 4.92 -0.12 -5.48
N SER A 38 4.77 -0.86 -6.58
CA SER A 38 4.88 -0.30 -7.92
C SER A 38 3.79 -0.86 -8.83
N THR A 39 3.43 -0.09 -9.85
CA THR A 39 2.55 -0.51 -10.94
C THR A 39 3.10 -0.04 -12.27
N SER A 40 2.85 -0.81 -13.32
CA SER A 40 3.09 -0.39 -14.69
C SER A 40 2.04 0.61 -15.13
N ILE A 41 2.47 1.63 -15.87
CA ILE A 41 1.66 2.60 -16.60
C ILE A 41 1.73 2.19 -18.06
N ILE A 42 0.57 1.78 -18.58
CA ILE A 42 0.29 1.51 -19.98
C ILE A 42 -1.06 2.15 -20.25
N ALA A 43 -1.15 3.00 -21.26
CA ALA A 43 -2.38 3.72 -21.55
C ALA A 43 -2.46 4.08 -23.02
N ALA A 44 -3.69 4.06 -23.55
CA ALA A 44 -3.99 4.61 -24.86
C ALA A 44 -4.18 6.13 -24.77
N ALA A 45 -3.80 6.83 -25.83
CA ALA A 45 -3.97 8.26 -25.96
C ALA A 45 -5.42 8.70 -25.73
N GLY A 46 -5.61 9.77 -24.96
CA GLY A 46 -6.92 10.37 -24.71
C GLY A 46 -7.74 9.70 -23.61
N ASN A 47 -7.38 8.49 -23.16
CA ASN A 47 -8.13 7.75 -22.15
C ASN A 47 -7.66 8.05 -20.72
N THR A 48 -8.62 8.12 -19.81
CA THR A 48 -8.33 8.07 -18.36
C THR A 48 -8.16 6.62 -17.94
N THR A 49 -7.04 6.33 -17.29
CA THR A 49 -6.71 5.00 -16.76
C THR A 49 -6.60 5.08 -15.25
N SER A 50 -6.88 3.97 -14.56
CA SER A 50 -6.68 3.87 -13.12
C SER A 50 -6.09 2.53 -12.71
N SER A 51 -5.23 2.55 -11.69
CA SER A 51 -4.56 1.38 -11.12
C SER A 51 -4.62 1.44 -9.60
N GLU A 52 -4.68 0.27 -8.95
CA GLU A 52 -4.69 0.16 -7.49
C GLU A 52 -3.33 -0.28 -6.95
N ILE A 53 -2.85 0.41 -5.92
CA ILE A 53 -1.60 0.13 -5.22
C ILE A 53 -1.97 -0.15 -3.75
N THR A 54 -1.78 -1.39 -3.31
CA THR A 54 -2.16 -1.81 -1.96
C THR A 54 -0.94 -1.99 -1.07
N PHE A 55 -0.96 -1.34 0.08
CA PHE A 55 -0.02 -1.53 1.19
C PHE A 55 -0.71 -2.31 2.30
N LYS A 56 0.02 -3.28 2.86
CA LYS A 56 -0.35 -4.03 4.06
C LYS A 56 0.73 -3.84 5.11
N LEU A 57 0.36 -4.00 6.38
CA LEU A 57 1.35 -3.90 7.45
C LEU A 57 2.44 -4.97 7.32
N SER A 58 2.09 -6.15 6.78
CA SER A 58 3.03 -7.23 6.46
C SER A 58 4.05 -6.89 5.37
N ASP A 59 3.83 -5.83 4.57
CA ASP A 59 4.81 -5.39 3.55
C ASP A 59 6.06 -4.75 4.18
N PHE A 60 5.95 -4.31 5.43
CA PHE A 60 7.06 -3.77 6.23
C PHE A 60 7.79 -4.93 6.92
N SER A 61 8.56 -5.70 6.15
CA SER A 61 9.12 -7.02 6.57
C SER A 61 9.90 -7.00 7.88
N THR A 62 10.54 -5.88 8.22
CA THR A 62 11.28 -5.72 9.48
C THR A 62 10.38 -5.72 10.72
N LEU A 63 9.07 -5.44 10.57
CA LEU A 63 8.08 -5.50 11.65
C LEU A 63 7.52 -6.90 11.89
N SER A 64 7.88 -7.91 11.09
CA SER A 64 7.25 -9.25 11.12
C SER A 64 7.12 -9.90 12.49
N LYS A 65 8.03 -9.61 13.44
CA LYS A 65 7.98 -10.12 14.82
C LYS A 65 7.04 -9.35 15.75
N TYR A 66 6.75 -8.10 15.42
CA TYR A 66 6.08 -7.13 16.30
C TYR A 66 4.83 -6.53 15.65
N VAL A 67 4.38 -7.11 14.54
CA VAL A 67 3.30 -6.58 13.70
C VAL A 67 1.98 -6.39 14.48
N GLU A 68 1.71 -7.29 15.42
CA GLU A 68 0.52 -7.25 16.29
C GLU A 68 0.57 -6.11 17.32
N TRP A 69 1.76 -5.59 17.59
CA TRP A 69 2.00 -4.60 18.64
C TRP A 69 2.22 -3.20 18.09
N VAL A 70 2.08 -2.98 16.78
CA VAL A 70 2.27 -1.67 16.18
C VAL A 70 1.13 -0.73 16.60
N GLU A 71 1.47 0.34 17.32
CA GLU A 71 0.50 1.34 17.79
C GLU A 71 0.40 2.54 16.84
N SER A 72 1.52 2.95 16.25
CA SER A 72 1.59 4.11 15.35
C SER A 72 2.76 4.02 14.37
N GLY A 73 2.72 4.83 13.32
CA GLY A 73 3.79 4.94 12.34
C GLY A 73 3.95 6.39 11.87
N LEU A 74 5.19 6.85 11.77
CA LEU A 74 5.53 8.18 11.26
C LEU A 74 6.34 8.08 9.97
N VAL A 75 5.82 8.64 8.89
CA VAL A 75 6.50 8.73 7.61
C VAL A 75 7.79 9.54 7.75
N GLN A 76 8.87 8.98 7.22
CA GLN A 76 10.19 9.60 7.17
C GLN A 76 10.38 10.37 5.86
N THR A 77 11.25 11.37 5.88
CA THR A 77 11.54 12.26 4.73
C THR A 77 12.24 11.56 3.57
N THR A 78 12.69 10.31 3.75
CA THR A 78 13.25 9.44 2.70
C THR A 78 12.16 8.73 1.89
N SER A 79 10.90 8.83 2.30
CA SER A 79 9.74 8.35 1.54
C SER A 79 9.58 9.13 0.25
N VAL A 80 9.09 8.46 -0.79
CA VAL A 80 9.07 9.04 -2.14
C VAL A 80 7.97 8.41 -3.00
N ILE A 81 7.34 9.26 -3.81
CA ILE A 81 6.54 8.84 -4.96
C ILE A 81 7.38 9.06 -6.21
N SER A 82 7.50 8.09 -7.10
CA SER A 82 8.36 8.22 -8.27
C SER A 82 7.75 7.64 -9.53
N VAL A 83 8.17 8.22 -10.66
CA VAL A 83 7.95 7.68 -11.99
C VAL A 83 9.31 7.44 -12.63
N SER A 84 9.51 6.23 -13.13
CA SER A 84 10.77 5.78 -13.72
C SER A 84 10.54 4.93 -14.97
N GLY A 85 11.62 4.66 -15.72
CA GLY A 85 11.58 3.80 -16.91
C GLY A 85 11.22 4.53 -18.21
N ILE A 86 11.07 5.86 -18.19
CA ILE A 86 10.96 6.66 -19.42
C ILE A 86 12.33 6.74 -20.06
N THR A 87 12.48 6.17 -21.26
CA THR A 87 13.74 6.14 -22.02
C THR A 87 13.84 7.27 -23.03
N SER A 88 15.07 7.56 -23.49
CA SER A 88 15.30 8.53 -24.57
C SER A 88 14.53 8.11 -25.83
N GLY A 89 13.75 9.02 -26.41
CA GLY A 89 12.90 8.78 -27.58
C GLY A 89 11.47 8.31 -27.27
N GLN A 90 11.15 8.00 -26.02
CA GLN A 90 9.77 7.72 -25.62
C GLN A 90 9.04 9.04 -25.34
N VAL A 91 7.90 9.26 -25.99
CA VAL A 91 7.02 10.40 -25.71
C VAL A 91 6.03 9.97 -24.64
N VAL A 92 6.19 10.50 -23.43
CA VAL A 92 5.27 10.28 -22.31
C VAL A 92 4.75 11.64 -21.86
N GLU A 93 3.44 11.72 -21.68
CA GLU A 93 2.82 12.87 -21.04
C GLU A 93 1.56 12.39 -20.34
N LEU A 94 1.64 12.37 -19.01
CA LEU A 94 0.55 12.01 -18.13
C LEU A 94 -0.01 13.29 -17.50
N THR A 95 -1.28 13.56 -17.78
CA THR A 95 -2.03 14.69 -17.25
C THR A 95 -3.04 14.22 -16.21
N ASN A 96 -3.52 15.15 -15.38
CA ASN A 96 -4.49 14.88 -14.32
C ASN A 96 -4.07 13.69 -13.43
N VAL A 97 -2.79 13.61 -13.10
CA VAL A 97 -2.23 12.53 -12.30
C VAL A 97 -2.67 12.72 -10.86
N LYS A 98 -3.46 11.79 -10.35
CA LYS A 98 -4.10 11.89 -9.04
C LYS A 98 -3.94 10.60 -8.27
N LEU A 99 -3.56 10.72 -7.01
CA LEU A 99 -3.63 9.65 -6.01
C LEU A 99 -4.83 9.88 -5.10
N SER A 100 -5.55 8.83 -4.75
CA SER A 100 -6.62 8.91 -3.76
C SER A 100 -6.71 7.64 -2.94
N LEU A 101 -7.13 7.75 -1.68
CA LEU A 101 -7.42 6.56 -0.89
C LEU A 101 -8.70 5.91 -1.40
N LYS A 102 -8.68 4.60 -1.64
CA LYS A 102 -9.87 3.84 -2.07
C LYS A 102 -10.98 3.89 -1.02
N SER A 103 -10.62 3.96 0.26
CA SER A 103 -11.55 4.09 1.39
C SER A 103 -12.24 5.45 1.46
N ASN A 104 -11.60 6.51 0.97
CA ASN A 104 -12.11 7.88 0.97
C ASN A 104 -11.43 8.70 -0.14
N SER A 105 -12.11 8.84 -1.27
CA SER A 105 -11.58 9.55 -2.44
C SER A 105 -11.35 11.05 -2.24
N LYS A 106 -11.88 11.63 -1.15
CA LYS A 106 -11.59 13.03 -0.76
C LYS A 106 -10.18 13.19 -0.20
N THR A 107 -9.60 12.13 0.36
CA THR A 107 -8.19 12.10 0.72
C THR A 107 -7.40 11.83 -0.55
N SER A 108 -6.96 12.91 -1.20
CA SER A 108 -6.25 12.82 -2.48
C SER A 108 -5.05 13.75 -2.57
N LEU A 109 -4.17 13.43 -3.50
CA LEU A 109 -3.01 14.23 -3.89
C LEU A 109 -2.98 14.34 -5.41
N ASP A 110 -2.97 15.57 -5.90
CA ASP A 110 -2.70 15.84 -7.31
C ASP A 110 -1.18 15.98 -7.53
N LEU A 111 -0.67 15.31 -8.55
CA LEU A 111 0.71 15.39 -9.00
C LEU A 111 0.77 16.28 -10.27
N PRO A 112 1.91 16.94 -10.52
CA PRO A 112 2.09 17.69 -11.75
C PRO A 112 2.05 16.78 -12.97
N THR A 113 1.89 17.37 -14.16
CA THR A 113 2.05 16.66 -15.43
C THR A 113 3.41 15.97 -15.47
N ILE A 114 3.42 14.68 -15.85
CA ILE A 114 4.62 13.86 -15.87
C ILE A 114 5.04 13.61 -17.31
N THR A 115 6.18 14.18 -17.70
CA THR A 115 6.77 14.02 -19.03
C THR A 115 8.13 13.33 -19.02
N ALA A 116 8.71 13.13 -17.84
CA ALA A 116 10.02 12.53 -17.65
C ALA A 116 10.07 11.79 -16.31
N ASN A 117 11.15 11.04 -16.09
CA ASN A 117 11.40 10.40 -14.81
C ASN A 117 11.43 11.46 -13.70
N ALA A 118 10.69 11.23 -12.61
CA ALA A 118 10.49 12.21 -11.56
C ALA A 118 10.40 11.55 -10.19
N SER A 119 10.72 12.31 -9.16
CA SER A 119 10.56 11.92 -7.75
C SER A 119 9.93 13.07 -6.98
N PHE A 120 8.86 12.77 -6.26
CA PHE A 120 8.06 13.72 -5.50
C PHE A 120 8.19 13.37 -4.01
N LYS A 121 8.67 14.32 -3.22
CA LYS A 121 9.02 14.14 -1.80
C LYS A 121 8.75 15.40 -0.95
N GLU A 122 7.98 16.33 -1.49
CA GLU A 122 7.61 17.57 -0.83
C GLU A 122 6.53 17.30 0.24
N LEU A 123 6.24 18.31 1.05
CA LEU A 123 5.33 18.17 2.19
C LEU A 123 3.94 17.61 1.82
N PRO A 124 3.27 18.00 0.71
CA PRO A 124 1.99 17.40 0.31
C PRO A 124 2.08 15.88 0.06
N GLN A 125 3.18 15.42 -0.55
CA GLN A 125 3.44 14.01 -0.83
C GLN A 125 3.67 13.24 0.46
N LEU A 126 4.52 13.76 1.35
CA LEU A 126 4.79 13.15 2.65
C LEU A 126 3.51 13.07 3.51
N ASN A 127 2.69 14.12 3.50
CA ASN A 127 1.40 14.13 4.19
C ASN A 127 0.43 13.08 3.61
N PHE A 128 0.38 12.92 2.29
CA PHE A 128 -0.43 11.89 1.67
C PHE A 128 0.05 10.49 2.04
N LEU A 129 1.36 10.23 1.98
CA LEU A 129 1.94 8.96 2.41
C LEU A 129 1.69 8.69 3.90
N GLN A 130 1.65 9.74 4.75
CA GLN A 130 1.27 9.60 6.15
C GLN A 130 -0.17 9.10 6.27
N LYS A 131 -1.11 9.59 5.46
CA LYS A 131 -2.49 9.06 5.46
C LYS A 131 -2.58 7.61 5.00
N VAL A 132 -1.75 7.19 4.06
CA VAL A 132 -1.65 5.77 3.67
C VAL A 132 -1.12 4.95 4.85
N LEU A 133 -0.05 5.39 5.50
CA LEU A 133 0.54 4.70 6.64
C LEU A 133 -0.42 4.63 7.84
N ASP A 134 -1.15 5.72 8.14
CA ASP A 134 -2.17 5.78 9.18
C ASP A 134 -3.23 4.69 8.94
N GLU A 135 -3.71 4.51 7.70
CA GLU A 135 -4.66 3.45 7.38
C GLU A 135 -4.05 2.06 7.52
N VAL A 136 -2.80 1.87 7.09
CA VAL A 136 -2.10 0.58 7.22
C VAL A 136 -1.96 0.20 8.68
N VAL A 137 -1.59 1.12 9.57
CA VAL A 137 -1.48 0.85 11.01
C VAL A 137 -2.85 0.57 11.62
N ASN A 138 -3.85 1.42 11.35
CA ASN A 138 -5.16 1.31 12.00
C ASN A 138 -6.03 0.15 11.48
N LYS A 139 -5.84 -0.26 10.21
CA LYS A 139 -6.71 -1.25 9.53
C LYS A 139 -5.95 -2.47 9.01
N GLY A 140 -4.62 -2.49 9.13
CA GLY A 140 -3.75 -3.50 8.53
C GLY A 140 -3.53 -3.35 7.01
N ILE A 141 -4.29 -2.48 6.34
CA ILE A 141 -4.30 -2.33 4.88
C ILE A 141 -4.72 -0.92 4.45
N SER A 142 -4.11 -0.42 3.38
CA SER A 142 -4.56 0.77 2.65
C SER A 142 -4.39 0.55 1.15
N THR A 143 -5.38 0.96 0.36
CA THR A 143 -5.32 0.89 -1.11
C THR A 143 -5.40 2.30 -1.67
N VAL A 144 -4.41 2.64 -2.49
CA VAL A 144 -4.30 3.91 -3.22
C VAL A 144 -4.74 3.67 -4.66
N VAL A 145 -5.63 4.52 -5.16
CA VAL A 145 -6.01 4.57 -6.57
C VAL A 145 -5.18 5.65 -7.25
N LEU A 146 -4.34 5.24 -8.19
CA LEU A 146 -3.65 6.11 -9.13
C LEU A 146 -4.55 6.29 -10.35
N SER A 147 -4.89 7.53 -10.68
CA SER A 147 -5.64 7.90 -11.89
C SER A 147 -4.82 8.88 -12.72
N TYR A 148 -4.87 8.76 -14.04
CA TYR A 148 -4.16 9.64 -14.96
C TYR A 148 -4.79 9.59 -16.35
N LYS A 149 -4.48 10.59 -17.18
CA LYS A 149 -4.81 10.60 -18.61
C LYS A 149 -3.53 10.73 -19.43
N ALA A 150 -3.33 9.82 -20.36
CA ALA A 150 -2.21 9.90 -21.30
C ALA A 150 -2.60 10.74 -22.52
N THR A 151 -1.74 11.66 -22.95
CA THR A 151 -1.97 12.41 -24.21
C THR A 151 -1.49 11.63 -25.43
N ASN A 152 -0.52 10.73 -25.24
CA ASN A 152 0.05 9.84 -26.26
C ASN A 152 -0.11 8.37 -25.83
N ASP A 153 -0.01 7.44 -26.78
CA ASP A 153 0.02 6.02 -26.47
C ASP A 153 1.30 5.68 -25.70
N ILE A 154 1.15 5.01 -24.56
CA ILE A 154 2.24 4.49 -23.73
C ILE A 154 2.20 2.98 -23.84
N THR A 155 2.92 2.44 -24.83
CA THR A 155 3.00 1.00 -25.11
C THR A 155 4.16 0.31 -24.39
N THR A 156 5.22 1.06 -24.09
CA THR A 156 6.33 0.62 -23.24
C THR A 156 6.04 0.96 -21.79
N SER A 157 6.11 -0.04 -20.90
CA SER A 157 5.77 0.11 -19.49
C SER A 157 6.64 1.16 -18.79
N VAL A 158 6.02 2.26 -18.36
CA VAL A 158 6.58 3.21 -17.40
C VAL A 158 6.23 2.74 -15.98
N THR A 159 7.13 2.87 -15.02
CA THR A 159 6.89 2.39 -13.64
C THR A 159 6.49 3.56 -12.76
N PHE A 160 5.33 3.44 -12.11
CA PHE A 160 4.95 4.28 -10.97
C PHE A 160 5.27 3.54 -9.67
N SER A 161 5.91 4.19 -8.73
CA SER A 161 6.28 3.60 -7.43
C SER A 161 5.94 4.51 -6.27
N MET A 162 5.54 3.89 -5.17
CA MET A 162 5.36 4.53 -3.87
C MET A 162 6.25 3.80 -2.86
N LYS A 163 7.17 4.52 -2.24
CA LYS A 163 8.00 4.03 -1.14
C LYS A 163 7.60 4.76 0.14
N ILE A 164 7.22 4.00 1.15
CA ILE A 164 6.97 4.50 2.50
C ILE A 164 8.09 3.99 3.39
N ASP A 165 8.89 4.92 3.91
CA ASP A 165 9.80 4.69 5.02
C ASP A 165 9.09 5.17 6.29
N GLY A 166 8.83 4.28 7.23
CA GLY A 166 8.13 4.58 8.47
C GLY A 166 9.01 4.32 9.70
N LYS A 167 8.83 5.16 10.72
CA LYS A 167 9.26 4.87 12.10
C LYS A 167 8.02 4.43 12.88
N PHE A 168 7.98 3.16 13.24
CA PHE A 168 6.86 2.53 13.94
C PHE A 168 7.12 2.51 15.44
N SER A 169 6.07 2.72 16.23
CA SER A 169 6.11 2.62 17.70
C SER A 169 5.18 1.49 18.16
N PHE A 170 5.47 0.91 19.33
CA PHE A 170 4.81 -0.29 19.86
C PHE A 170 4.47 -0.20 21.35
#